data_AF-A0A0D7CH67-F1
#
_entry.id   AF-A0A0D7CH67-F1
#
_cell.length_a   1.000
_cell.length_b   1.000
_cell.length_c   1.000
_cell.angle_alpha   90.00
_cell.angle_beta   90.00
_cell.angle_gamma   90.00
#
_symmetry.space_group_name_H-M   'P 1'
#
loop_
_entity.id
_entity.type
_entity.pdbx_description
1 polymer ?
#
loop_
_entity_poly.entity_id
_entity_poly.type
_entity_poly.pdbx_seq_one_letter_code
_entity_poly.pdbx_strand_id
1 'polypeptide(L)' 'MTPYDFPADLLQAQRDWYTAYRQLAEEENPSQTTVLRRTLQRLSVRIATDPYWASIPGRAPAARMALKQQAWEPEPEVRR' A
#
# COMPACT_ATOMS: atom_id res chain seq x y z
N MET A 1 -4.68 -16.78 -8.27
CA MET A 1 -5.98 -16.46 -7.63
C MET A 1 -5.70 -16.16 -6.16
N THR A 2 -5.45 -14.90 -5.80
CA THR A 2 -5.17 -14.51 -4.42
C THR A 2 -6.50 -14.50 -3.64
N PRO A 3 -6.66 -15.30 -2.56
CA PRO A 3 -7.95 -15.58 -1.93
C PRO A 3 -8.32 -14.54 -0.86
N TYR A 4 -8.04 -13.26 -1.14
CA TYR A 4 -8.29 -12.16 -0.22
C TYR A 4 -8.97 -11.03 -0.98
N ASP A 5 -10.26 -10.84 -0.73
CA ASP A 5 -11.00 -9.65 -1.14
C ASP A 5 -10.57 -8.48 -0.26
N PHE A 6 -9.44 -7.86 -0.61
CA PHE A 6 -9.02 -6.64 0.05
C PHE A 6 -9.97 -5.49 -0.35
N PRO A 7 -10.35 -4.63 0.60
CA PRO A 7 -11.12 -3.45 0.26
C PRO A 7 -10.35 -2.57 -0.73
N ALA A 8 -11.06 -1.99 -1.70
CA ALA A 8 -10.47 -1.10 -2.69
C ALA A 8 -9.74 0.08 -2.04
N ASP A 9 -10.22 0.58 -0.90
CA ASP A 9 -9.55 1.61 -0.10
C ASP A 9 -8.18 1.17 0.41
N LEU A 10 -8.03 -0.09 0.81
CA LEU A 10 -6.78 -0.66 1.32
C LEU A 10 -5.77 -0.83 0.17
N LEU A 11 -6.27 -1.31 -0.99
CA LEU A 11 -5.48 -1.44 -2.20
C LEU A 11 -4.99 -0.07 -2.70
N GLN A 12 -5.89 0.92 -2.70
CA GLN A 12 -5.57 2.29 -3.09
C GLN A 12 -4.56 2.92 -2.13
N ALA A 13 -4.73 2.76 -0.81
CA ALA A 13 -3.76 3.25 0.17
C ALA A 13 -2.37 2.62 -0.02
N GLN A 14 -2.29 1.35 -0.40
CA GLN A 14 -1.03 0.67 -0.70
C GLN A 14 -0.40 1.19 -2.01
N ARG A 15 -1.20 1.45 -3.05
CA ARG A 15 -0.73 2.06 -4.31
C ARG A 15 -0.22 3.48 -4.08
N ASP A 16 -0.95 4.30 -3.32
CA ASP A 16 -0.56 5.65 -2.94
C ASP A 16 0.76 5.62 -2.14
N TRP A 17 0.95 4.61 -1.29
CA TRP A 17 2.20 4.41 -0.56
C TRP A 17 3.37 4.11 -1.50
N TYR A 18 3.19 3.26 -2.51
CA TYR A 18 4.23 2.99 -3.52
C TYR A 18 4.53 4.22 -4.39
N THR A 19 3.52 4.99 -4.76
CA THR A 19 3.68 6.24 -5.51
C THR A 19 4.45 7.27 -4.70
N ALA A 20 4.07 7.50 -3.44
CA ALA A 20 4.77 8.40 -2.54
C ALA A 20 6.19 7.92 -2.23
N TYR A 21 6.44 6.61 -2.19
CA TYR A 21 7.78 6.05 -2.03
C TYR A 21 8.66 6.28 -3.25
N ARG A 22 8.12 6.09 -4.47
CA ARG A 22 8.84 6.41 -5.72
C ARG A 22 9.18 7.89 -5.80
N GLN A 23 8.20 8.76 -5.54
CA GLN A 23 8.43 10.20 -5.45
C GLN A 23 9.49 10.52 -4.40
N LEU A 24 9.46 9.89 -3.22
CA LEU A 24 10.47 10.10 -2.18
C LEU A 24 11.88 9.67 -2.61
N ALA A 25 11.98 8.61 -3.42
CA ALA A 25 13.25 8.12 -3.93
C ALA A 25 13.84 9.01 -5.04
N GLU A 26 12.98 9.69 -5.81
CA GLU A 26 13.37 10.59 -6.90
C GLU A 26 13.51 12.06 -6.42
N GLU A 27 12.95 12.41 -5.27
CA GLU A 27 12.88 13.78 -4.76
C GLU A 27 14.13 14.17 -3.98
N GLU A 28 14.82 15.20 -4.46
CA GLU A 28 16.00 15.77 -3.80
C GLU A 28 15.65 16.94 -2.85
N ASN A 29 14.42 17.46 -2.94
CA ASN A 29 13.99 18.57 -2.08
C ASN A 29 13.67 18.10 -0.65
N PRO A 30 14.32 18.64 0.39
CA PRO A 30 14.11 18.23 1.79
C PRO A 30 12.71 18.60 2.32
N SER A 31 12.11 19.68 1.80
CA SER A 31 10.75 20.11 2.12
C SER A 31 9.72 19.10 1.60
N GLN A 32 9.83 18.69 0.33
CA GLN A 32 8.96 17.69 -0.29
C GLN A 32 9.17 16.30 0.32
N THR A 33 10.42 15.91 0.57
CA THR A 33 10.78 14.69 1.31
C THR A 33 10.06 14.58 2.66
N THR A 34 9.96 15.70 3.40
CA THR A 34 9.27 15.72 4.70
C THR A 34 7.76 15.51 4.55
N VAL A 35 7.15 16.10 3.52
CA VAL A 35 5.72 15.91 3.21
C VAL A 35 5.44 14.47 2.78
N LEU A 36 6.27 13.91 1.91
CA LEU A 36 6.16 12.52 1.43
C LEU A 36 6.33 11.53 2.58
N ARG A 37 7.33 11.71 3.45
CA ARG A 37 7.54 10.86 4.63
C ARG A 37 6.36 10.90 5.61
N ARG A 38 5.75 12.09 5.82
CA ARG A 38 4.51 12.20 6.63
C ARG A 38 3.34 11.50 5.97
N THR A 39 3.22 11.60 4.66
CA THR A 39 2.18 10.92 3.88
C THR A 39 2.32 9.41 3.97
N LEU A 40 3.53 8.86 3.79
CA LEU A 40 3.83 7.44 3.96
C LEU A 40 3.47 6.93 5.36
N GLN A 41 3.78 7.69 6.42
CA GLN A 41 3.41 7.33 7.79
C GLN A 41 1.90 7.32 7.99
N ARG A 42 1.17 8.33 7.50
CA ARG A 42 -0.29 8.39 7.58
C ARG A 42 -0.95 7.23 6.83
N LEU A 43 -0.48 6.93 5.62
CA LEU A 43 -0.95 5.78 4.84
C LEU A 43 -0.64 4.47 5.55
N SER A 44 0.56 4.32 6.12
CA SER A 44 0.93 3.13 6.88
C SER A 44 0.07 2.95 8.12
N VAL A 45 -0.26 4.02 8.85
CA VAL A 45 -1.18 3.98 9.99
C VAL A 45 -2.58 3.60 9.50
N ARG A 46 -3.11 4.26 8.48
CA ARG A 46 -4.44 3.96 7.91
C ARG A 46 -4.57 2.50 7.52
N ILE A 47 -3.57 1.97 6.81
CA ILE A 47 -3.51 0.55 6.45
C ILE A 47 -3.45 -0.28 7.74
N ALA A 48 -2.57 0.00 8.69
CA ALA A 48 -2.43 -0.81 9.90
C ALA A 48 -3.64 -0.78 10.85
N THR A 49 -4.40 0.32 10.87
CA THR A 49 -5.61 0.51 11.69
C THR A 49 -6.89 0.11 10.98
N ASP A 50 -6.80 -0.43 9.76
CA ASP A 50 -7.97 -0.80 8.99
C ASP A 50 -8.77 -1.91 9.70
N PRO A 51 -10.10 -1.76 9.85
CA PRO A 51 -10.95 -2.77 10.49
C PRO A 51 -10.90 -4.14 9.78
N TYR A 52 -10.47 -4.18 8.52
CA TYR A 52 -10.19 -5.43 7.81
C TYR A 52 -9.22 -6.31 8.60
N TRP A 53 -8.16 -5.77 9.20
CA TRP A 53 -7.20 -6.58 9.98
C TRP A 53 -7.81 -7.17 11.25
N ALA A 54 -8.81 -6.52 11.83
CA ALA A 54 -9.56 -7.06 12.96
C ALA A 54 -10.48 -8.22 12.54
N SER A 55 -10.94 -8.23 11.28
CA SER A 55 -11.78 -9.30 10.72
C SER A 55 -11.02 -10.58 10.35
N ILE A 56 -9.69 -10.52 10.19
CA ILE A 56 -8.82 -11.67 9.87
C ILE A 56 -7.84 -11.97 11.02
N PRO A 57 -8.29 -12.67 12.09
CA PRO A 57 -7.44 -13.01 13.22
C PRO A 57 -6.28 -13.93 12.79
N GLY A 58 -5.05 -13.57 13.19
CA GLY A 58 -3.85 -14.38 13.00
C GLY A 58 -3.24 -14.39 11.58
N ARG A 59 -3.90 -13.80 10.57
CA ARG A 59 -3.40 -13.76 9.18
C ARG A 59 -2.84 -12.41 8.74
N ALA A 60 -2.78 -11.42 9.64
CA ALA A 60 -2.33 -10.07 9.31
C ALA A 60 -0.95 -9.99 8.61
N PRO A 61 0.08 -10.78 8.97
CA PRO A 61 1.36 -10.73 8.25
C PRO A 61 1.27 -11.26 6.81
N ALA A 62 0.59 -12.40 6.61
CA ALA A 62 0.41 -13.02 5.29
C ALA A 62 -0.49 -12.17 4.39
N ALA A 63 -1.56 -11.60 4.94
CA ALA A 63 -2.45 -10.72 4.20
C ALA A 63 -1.78 -9.37 3.87
N ARG A 64 -0.86 -8.84 4.69
CA ARG A 64 -0.02 -7.69 4.30
C ARG A 64 0.91 -8.01 3.14
N MET A 65 1.50 -9.20 3.12
CA MET A 65 2.33 -9.64 1.98
C MET A 65 1.50 -9.78 0.71
N ALA A 66 0.31 -10.39 0.78
CA ALA A 66 -0.60 -10.51 -0.35
C ALA A 66 -1.11 -9.15 -0.86
N LEU A 67 -1.39 -8.20 0.04
CA LEU A 67 -1.75 -6.82 -0.31
C LEU A 67 -0.62 -6.12 -1.07
N LYS A 68 0.63 -6.23 -0.59
CA LYS A 68 1.80 -5.68 -1.28
C LYS A 68 1.99 -6.31 -2.65
N GLN A 69 1.81 -7.62 -2.77
CA GLN A 69 1.90 -8.29 -4.07
C GLN A 69 0.80 -7.84 -5.03
N GLN A 70 -0.45 -7.77 -4.61
CA GLN A 70 -1.53 -7.26 -5.47
C GLN A 70 -1.37 -5.78 -5.85
N ALA A 71 -0.83 -4.94 -4.95
CA ALA A 71 -0.58 -3.54 -5.27
C ALA A 71 0.68 -3.33 -6.13
N TRP A 72 1.63 -4.28 -6.08
CA TRP A 72 2.85 -4.28 -6.87
C TRP A 72 2.66 -4.90 -8.25
N GLU A 73 1.76 -5.88 -8.38
CA GLU A 73 1.35 -6.43 -9.67
C GLU A 73 0.40 -5.40 -10.29
N PRO A 74 0.86 -4.49 -11.18
CA PRO A 74 -0.10 -3.83 -12.04
C PRO A 74 -0.86 -4.97 -12.71
N GLU A 75 -2.19 -4.85 -12.81
CA GLU A 75 -2.99 -5.75 -13.66
C GLU A 75 -2.14 -6.13 -14.87
N PRO A 76 -1.95 -7.44 -15.16
CA PRO A 76 -1.08 -7.85 -16.25
C PRO A 76 -1.55 -7.10 -17.47
N GLU A 77 -0.78 -6.09 -17.86
CA GLU A 77 -1.00 -5.31 -19.05
C GLU A 77 -1.05 -6.37 -20.13
N VAL A 78 -2.26 -6.64 -20.63
CA VAL A 78 -2.52 -7.60 -21.68
C VAL A 78 -1.68 -7.12 -22.84
N ARG A 79 -0.48 -7.70 -22.95
CA ARG A 79 0.42 -7.54 -24.08
C ARG A 79 -0.38 -8.04 -25.28
N ARG A 80 -0.92 -7.08 -26.04
CA ARG A 80 -1.46 -7.30 -27.37
C ARG A 80 -0.34 -7.62 -28.35
#